data_AF-A0A8T6SHT6-F1
#
_entry.id   AF-A0A8T6SHT6-F1
#
_cell.length_a   1.000
_cell.length_b   1.000
_cell.length_c   1.000
_cell.angle_alpha   90.00
_cell.angle_beta   90.00
_cell.angle_gamma   90.00
#
_symmetry.space_group_name_H-M   'P 1'
#
loop_
_entity.id
_entity.type
_entity.pdbx_description
1 polymer ?
#
loop_
_entity_poly.entity_id
_entity_poly.type
_entity_poly.pdbx_seq_one_letter_code
_entity_poly.pdbx_strand_id
1 'polypeptide(L)' 'MKIEIGDKMKIPADGKFHPEHGHLGKVVWISEDGKTVAIQCEKTHRGKNTVFLVKNNSKK' A
#
# COMPACT_ATOMS: atom_id res chain seq x y z
N MET A 1 14.53 7.17 3.65
CA MET A 1 13.88 5.94 4.17
C MET A 1 13.68 5.01 2.98
N LYS A 2 14.24 3.80 3.00
CA LYS A 2 14.08 2.82 1.92
C LYS A 2 12.88 1.94 2.29
N ILE A 3 11.92 1.77 1.38
CA ILE A 3 10.78 0.87 1.60
C ILE A 3 11.22 -0.53 1.22
N GLU A 4 10.90 -1.52 2.04
CA GLU A 4 11.26 -2.92 1.83
C GLU A 4 10.02 -3.83 1.77
N ILE A 5 10.17 -4.98 1.12
CA ILE A 5 9.11 -5.99 1.09
C ILE A 5 8.90 -6.48 2.54
N GLY A 6 7.66 -6.38 2.99
CA GLY A 6 7.26 -6.75 4.34
C GLY A 6 7.05 -5.58 5.29
N ASP A 7 7.43 -4.35 4.89
CA ASP A 7 7.14 -3.15 5.67
C ASP A 7 5.65 -2.92 5.85
N LYS A 8 5.29 -2.35 7.00
CA LYS A 8 3.92 -1.89 7.26
C LYS A 8 3.76 -0.44 6.81
N MET A 9 2.87 -0.22 5.85
CA MET A 9 2.59 1.10 5.30
C MET A 9 1.09 1.41 5.36
N LYS A 10 0.76 2.67 5.63
CA LYS A 10 -0.62 3.15 5.59
C LYS A 10 -1.08 3.28 4.14
N ILE A 11 -2.25 2.74 3.83
CA ILE A 11 -2.83 2.84 2.48
C ILE A 11 -3.24 4.31 2.25
N PRO A 12 -2.63 5.02 1.28
CA PRO A 12 -2.88 6.43 1.02
C PRO A 12 -4.28 6.63 0.41
N ALA A 13 -4.95 7.71 0.82
CA ALA A 13 -6.23 8.11 0.27
C ALA A 13 -6.06 8.83 -1.08
N ASP A 14 -6.04 8.07 -2.17
CA ASP A 14 -5.95 8.62 -3.52
C ASP A 14 -7.34 9.05 -4.04
N GLY A 15 -8.01 9.95 -3.30
CA GLY A 15 -9.25 10.67 -3.68
C GLY A 15 -10.52 9.85 -3.97
N LYS A 16 -10.39 8.57 -4.31
CA LYS A 16 -11.46 7.60 -4.50
C LYS A 16 -11.74 7.01 -3.13
N PHE A 17 -12.96 7.07 -2.62
CA PHE A 17 -13.27 6.50 -1.31
C PHE A 17 -13.22 4.96 -1.35
N HIS A 18 -12.12 4.36 -0.89
CA HIS A 18 -12.06 2.97 -0.44
C HIS A 18 -12.23 2.91 1.09
N PRO A 19 -13.04 1.98 1.64
CA PRO A 19 -13.22 1.81 3.09
C PRO A 19 -11.94 1.33 3.79
N GLU A 20 -10.93 0.95 3.02
CA GLU A 20 -9.62 0.49 3.47
C GLU A 20 -8.60 1.63 3.60
N HIS A 21 -8.98 2.86 3.25
CA HIS A 21 -8.12 4.03 3.42
C HIS A 21 -7.80 4.31 4.88
N GLY A 22 -6.52 4.56 5.12
CA GLY A 22 -6.00 4.80 6.46
C GLY A 22 -5.79 3.55 7.30
N HIS A 23 -6.15 2.36 6.79
CA HIS A 23 -5.69 1.11 7.38
C HIS A 23 -4.21 0.85 7.07
N LEU A 24 -3.60 0.03 7.91
CA LEU A 24 -2.27 -0.50 7.69
C LEU A 24 -2.36 -1.70 6.75
N GLY A 25 -1.39 -1.77 5.85
CA GLY A 25 -1.15 -2.93 5.02
C GLY A 25 0.33 -3.25 4.96
N LYS A 26 0.64 -4.42 4.40
CA LYS A 26 2.00 -4.92 4.23
C LYS A 26 2.45 -4.71 2.79
N VAL A 27 3.66 -4.19 2.60
CA VAL A 27 4.28 -4.11 1.27
C VAL A 27 4.59 -5.52 0.80
N VAL A 28 3.99 -5.92 -0.32
CA VAL A 28 4.17 -7.27 -0.92
C VAL A 28 4.93 -7.23 -2.23
N TRP A 29 5.07 -6.05 -2.83
CA TRP A 29 5.81 -5.85 -4.06
C TRP A 29 6.28 -4.41 -4.19
N ILE A 30 7.43 -4.21 -4.83
CA ILE A 30 8.02 -2.89 -5.13
C ILE A 30 8.46 -2.96 -6.60
N SER A 31 8.19 -1.91 -7.37
CA SER A 31 8.64 -1.82 -8.76
C SER A 31 10.16 -1.74 -8.83
N GLU A 32 10.76 -2.20 -9.93
CA GLU A 32 12.22 -2.18 -10.10
C GLU A 32 12.82 -0.78 -9.95
N ASP A 33 12.06 0.25 -10.36
CA ASP A 33 12.44 1.65 -10.24
C ASP A 33 12.16 2.26 -8.84
N GLY A 34 11.48 1.52 -7.96
CA GLY A 34 11.17 1.91 -6.58
C GLY A 34 10.09 2.98 -6.42
N LYS A 35 9.46 3.46 -7.51
CA LYS A 35 8.42 4.50 -7.44
C LYS A 35 7.03 3.96 -7.21
N THR A 36 6.80 2.65 -7.37
CA THR A 36 5.48 2.04 -7.14
C THR A 36 5.62 0.90 -6.15
N VAL A 37 4.70 0.81 -5.19
CA VAL A 37 4.66 -0.29 -4.24
C VAL A 37 3.25 -0.87 -4.18
N ALA A 38 3.16 -2.19 -4.02
CA ALA A 38 1.90 -2.87 -3.79
C ALA A 38 1.74 -3.14 -2.29
N ILE A 39 0.65 -2.65 -1.72
CA ILE A 39 0.31 -2.80 -0.32
C ILE A 39 -0.90 -3.73 -0.22
N GLN A 40 -0.72 -4.88 0.41
CA GLN A 40 -1.82 -5.77 0.76
C GLN A 40 -2.45 -5.32 2.08
N CYS A 41 -3.75 -5.06 2.09
CA CYS A 41 -4.44 -4.71 3.34
C CYS A 41 -4.46 -5.93 4.28
N GLU A 42 -4.09 -5.73 5.55
CA GLU A 42 -4.19 -6.79 6.57
C GLU A 42 -5.66 -7.06 6.96
N LYS A 43 -6.55 -6.08 6.78
CA LYS A 43 -7.99 -6.26 6.97
C LYS A 43 -8.60 -6.86 5.72
N THR A 44 -9.16 -8.06 5.85
CA THR A 44 -10.00 -8.66 4.82
C THR A 44 -11.31 -7.90 4.71
N HIS A 45 -11.57 -7.28 3.55
CA HIS A 45 -12.88 -6.73 3.25
C HIS A 45 -13.72 -7.83 2.59
N ARG A 46 -14.77 -8.30 3.29
CA ARG A 46 -15.65 -9.39 2.83
C ARG A 46 -14.90 -10.70 2.49
N GLY A 47 -13.88 -11.03 3.28
CA GLY A 47 -13.10 -12.27 3.11
C GLY A 47 -12.13 -12.26 1.93
N LYS A 48 -11.91 -11.10 1.28
CA LYS A 48 -10.92 -10.93 0.21
C LYS A 48 -9.79 -10.01 0.69
N ASN A 49 -8.57 -10.37 0.32
CA ASN A 49 -7.42 -9.50 0.50
C ASN A 49 -7.38 -8.51 -0.67
N THR A 50 -7.46 -7.22 -0.38
CA THR A 50 -7.28 -6.18 -1.38
C THR A 50 -5.81 -5.80 -1.45
N VAL A 51 -5.31 -5.62 -2.66
CA VAL A 51 -3.96 -5.11 -2.93
C VAL A 51 -4.08 -3.76 -3.60
N PHE A 52 -3.39 -2.77 -3.05
CA PHE A 52 -3.37 -1.39 -3.53
C PHE A 52 -2.02 -1.08 -4.15
N LEU A 53 -2.04 -0.62 -5.40
CA LEU A 53 -0.85 -0.06 -6.04
C LEU A 53 -0.77 1.41 -5.70
N VAL A 54 0.32 1.82 -5.07
CA VAL A 54 0.51 3.20 -4.63
C VAL A 54 1.83 3.73 -5.15
N LYS A 55 1.83 4.99 -5.55
CA LYS A 55 3.07 5.67 -5.92
C LYS A 55 3.80 6.01 -4.64
N ASN A 56 5.03 5.53 -4.53
CA ASN A 56 6.01 5.97 -3.53
C ASN A 56 6.46 7.40 -3.88
N ASN A 57 5.58 8.37 -3.66
CA ASN A 57 5.92 9.78 -3.58
C ASN A 57 6.53 10.02 -2.18
N SER A 58 7.68 9.42 -1.89
CA SER A 58 8.59 10.02 -0.91
C SER A 58 8.93 11.40 -1.45
N LYS A 59 8.17 12.42 -1.02
CA LYS A 59 8.57 13.81 -1.20
C LYS A 59 9.96 13.92 -0.60
N LYS A 60 10.94 14.13 -1.47
CA LYS A 60 12.30 14.48 -1.12
C LYS A 60 12.31 15.81 -0.38
#